data_AF-A0A973XA42-F1
#
_entry.id   AF-A0A973XA42-F1
#
_cell.length_a   1.000
_cell.length_b   1.000
_cell.length_c   1.000
_cell.angle_alpha   90.00
_cell.angle_beta   90.00
_cell.angle_gamma   90.00
#
_symmetry.space_group_name_H-M   'P 1'
#
loop_
_entity.id
_entity.type
_entity.pdbx_description
1 polymer ?
#
loop_
_entity_poly.entity_id
_entity_poly.type
_entity_poly.pdbx_seq_one_letter_code
_entity_poly.pdbx_strand_id
1 'polypeptide(L)' 'MKTLITGGAGFIGSHLAEMLIEGDHEVT' A
#
# COMPACT_ATOMS: atom_id res chain seq x y z
N MET A 1 0.34 -4.69 10.82
CA MET A 1 -0.80 -5.46 10.27
C MET A 1 -0.52 -5.70 8.79
N LYS A 2 -0.83 -6.88 8.23
CA LYS A 2 -0.58 -7.17 6.80
C LYS A 2 -1.74 -6.68 5.94
N THR A 3 -1.44 -5.96 4.86
CA THR A 3 -2.42 -5.37 3.93
C THR A 3 -2.16 -5.88 2.51
N LEU A 4 -3.19 -6.41 1.85
CA LEU A 4 -3.14 -6.78 0.43
C LEU A 4 -3.66 -5.61 -0.42
N ILE A 5 -2.87 -5.13 -1.38
CA ILE A 5 -3.31 -4.10 -2.34
C ILE A 5 -3.41 -4.71 -3.73
N THR A 6 -4.64 -4.83 -4.24
CA THR A 6 -4.85 -5.15 -5.66
C THR A 6 -4.74 -3.86 -6.49
N GLY A 7 -4.13 -3.96 -7.68
CA GLY A 7 -3.92 -2.78 -8.52
C GLY A 7 -2.90 -1.77 -7.94
N GLY A 8 -1.96 -2.22 -7.10
CA GLY A 8 -0.97 -1.37 -6.42
C GLY A 8 -0.09 -0.52 -7.35
N ALA A 9 0.03 -0.87 -8.63
CA ALA A 9 0.76 -0.06 -9.62
C ALA A 9 -0.05 1.10 -10.21
N GLY A 10 -1.36 1.19 -9.95
CA GLY A 10 -2.21 2.30 -10.41
C GLY A 10 -2.06 3.56 -9.56
N PHE A 11 -2.56 4.70 -10.04
CA PHE A 11 -2.42 6.01 -9.36
C PHE A 11 -2.81 5.97 -7.88
N ILE A 12 -3.98 5.43 -7.55
CA ILE A 12 -4.44 5.35 -6.15
C ILE A 12 -3.66 4.28 -5.38
N GLY A 13 -3.42 3.13 -6.01
CA GLY A 13 -2.75 2.00 -5.37
C GLY A 13 -1.33 2.34 -4.91
N SER A 14 -0.59 3.10 -5.72
CA SER A 14 0.80 3.46 -5.41
C SER A 14 0.91 4.41 -4.22
N HIS A 15 0.06 5.44 -4.17
CA HIS A 15 0.05 6.41 -3.08
C HIS A 15 -0.51 5.80 -1.78
N LEU A 16 -1.49 4.91 -1.88
CA LEU A 16 -1.98 4.15 -0.73
C LEU A 16 -0.90 3.23 -0.16
N ALA A 17 -0.14 2.54 -1.02
CA ALA A 17 0.97 1.71 -0.59
C ALA A 17 2.04 2.53 0.14
N GLU A 18 2.40 3.70 -0.39
CA GLU A 18 3.37 4.62 0.21
C GLU A 18 2.92 5.09 1.60
N MET A 19 1.68 5.58 1.73
CA MET A 19 1.08 5.98 3.01
C MET A 19 1.04 4.83 4.04
N LEU A 20 0.75 3.60 3.61
CA LEU A 20 0.70 2.44 4.50
C LEU A 20 2.11 2.02 4.96
N ILE A 21 3.09 2.05 4.07
CA ILE A 21 4.49 1.75 4.41
C ILE A 21 5.03 2.78 5.42
N GLU A 22 4.73 4.07 5.24
CA GLU A 22 5.08 5.14 6.20
C GLU A 22 4.44 4.94 7.58
N GLY A 23 3.29 4.26 7.64
CA GLY A 23 2.59 3.92 8.88
C GLY A 23 3.00 2.59 9.52
N ASP A 24 4.16 2.02 9.16
CA ASP A 24 4.64 0.71 9.63
C ASP A 24 3.69 -0.47 9.30
N HIS A 25 2.92 -0.36 8.21
CA HIS A 25 2.14 -1.47 7.70
C HIS A 25 2.96 -2.32 6.71
N GLU A 26 2.81 -3.64 6.81
CA GLU A 26 3.38 -4.58 5.84
C GLU A 26 2.40 -4.72 4.67
N VAL A 27 2.83 -4.36 3.45
CA VAL A 27 2.01 -4.39 2.23
C VAL A 27 2.45 -5.55 1.33
N THR A 28 1.49 -6.22 0.67
CA THR A 28 1.73 -7.25 -0.36
C THR A 28 0.81 -7.05 -1.54
#